data_AF-A0A4P7VPM7-F1
#
_entry.id   AF-A0A4P7VPM7-F1
#
_cell.length_a   1.000
_cell.length_b   1.000
_cell.length_c   1.000
_cell.angle_alpha   90.00
_cell.angle_beta   90.00
_cell.angle_gamma   90.00
#
_symmetry.space_group_name_H-M   'P 1'
#
loop_
_entity.id
_entity.type
_entity.pdbx_description
1 polymer ?
#
loop_
_entity_poly.entity_id
_entity_poly.type
_entity_poly.pdbx_seq_one_letter_code
_entity_poly.pdbx_strand_id
1 'polypeptide(L)'
;MINELVQNLIAINKCTEGQVMSFENALSIVKLYDEMPEPNNLIDEAEEMAASDIDALEKSVIKLKEESERFLCVGMPMLKEVDFKAIAQNYSRTFYNKFHKAEKELTAYWREYCQFNNRLDYLDFDSREYIETEKLCEKAKAEHDERQRVVRELYAEYEQANKDSSHVFRFRADFLGTVISRYKDIATAILADIKRIKEGGS
;
A
#
# COMPACT_ATOMS: atom_id res chain seq x y z
N MET A 1 23.35 1.68 -6.30
CA MET A 1 22.19 0.79 -6.21
C MET A 1 22.40 -0.41 -5.27
N ILE A 2 23.55 -1.12 -5.22
CA ILE A 2 23.79 -2.26 -4.30
C ILE A 2 23.58 -1.84 -2.84
N ASN A 3 24.11 -0.68 -2.44
CA ASN A 3 23.92 -0.17 -1.07
C ASN A 3 22.46 0.16 -0.75
N GLU A 4 21.71 0.65 -1.72
CA GLU A 4 20.28 0.94 -1.60
C GLU A 4 19.48 -0.35 -1.48
N LEU A 5 19.78 -1.35 -2.32
CA LEU A 5 19.21 -2.68 -2.24
C LEU A 5 19.43 -3.33 -0.87
N VAL A 6 20.61 -3.17 -0.27
CA VAL A 6 20.88 -3.60 1.11
C VAL A 6 19.94 -2.90 2.10
N GLN A 7 19.72 -1.58 1.98
CA GLN A 7 18.78 -0.88 2.85
C GLN A 7 17.34 -1.36 2.66
N ASN A 8 16.93 -1.64 1.43
CA ASN A 8 15.61 -2.16 1.11
C ASN A 8 15.40 -3.55 1.73
N LEU A 9 16.40 -4.44 1.66
CA LEU A 9 16.35 -5.75 2.30
C LEU A 9 16.29 -5.64 3.84
N ILE A 10 17.07 -4.74 4.44
CA ILE A 10 17.00 -4.48 5.89
C ILE A 10 15.59 -4.03 6.29
N ALA A 11 14.97 -3.15 5.49
CA ALA A 11 13.62 -2.68 5.74
C ALA A 11 12.59 -3.81 5.61
N ILE A 12 12.70 -4.64 4.57
CA ILE A 12 11.85 -5.83 4.39
C ILE A 12 12.00 -6.77 5.58
N ASN A 13 13.24 -7.11 5.98
CA ASN A 13 13.50 -7.99 7.11
C ASN A 13 12.84 -7.47 8.40
N LYS A 14 12.95 -6.16 8.68
CA LYS A 14 12.27 -5.52 9.82
C LYS A 14 10.75 -5.61 9.75
N CYS A 15 10.15 -5.48 8.57
CA CYS A 15 8.71 -5.63 8.40
C CYS A 15 8.24 -7.09 8.61
N THR A 16 9.10 -8.07 8.33
CA THR A 16 8.77 -9.50 8.46
C THR A 16 9.04 -10.06 9.85
N GLU A 17 10.04 -9.56 10.56
CA GLU A 17 10.52 -10.16 11.80
C GLU A 17 9.73 -9.69 13.04
N GLY A 18 8.98 -10.62 13.64
CA GLY A 18 8.55 -10.50 15.03
C GLY A 18 7.23 -9.77 15.31
N GLN A 19 6.43 -9.47 14.28
CA GLN A 19 5.13 -8.82 14.46
C GLN A 19 4.04 -9.45 13.57
N VAL A 20 2.79 -9.34 14.01
CA VAL A 20 1.63 -9.61 13.15
C VAL A 20 1.68 -8.63 11.99
N MET A 21 1.62 -9.15 10.76
CA MET A 21 1.70 -8.32 9.55
C MET A 21 0.58 -7.28 9.53
N SER A 22 0.94 -5.99 9.59
CA SER A 22 0.01 -4.87 9.41
C SER A 22 -0.17 -4.53 7.93
N PHE A 23 -1.19 -3.72 7.62
CA PHE A 23 -1.37 -3.19 6.27
C PHE A 23 -0.19 -2.31 5.85
N GLU A 24 0.31 -1.47 6.74
CA GLU A 24 1.42 -0.54 6.48
C GLU A 24 2.72 -1.29 6.19
N ASN A 25 3.01 -2.35 6.95
CA ASN A 25 4.18 -3.21 6.70
C ASN A 25 4.03 -3.98 5.39
N ALA A 26 2.84 -4.54 5.12
CA ALA A 26 2.58 -5.23 3.87
C ALA A 26 2.74 -4.29 2.66
N LEU A 27 2.16 -3.08 2.73
CA LEU A 27 2.29 -2.07 1.68
C LEU A 27 3.76 -1.63 1.50
N SER A 28 4.52 -1.50 2.59
CA SER A 28 5.93 -1.14 2.53
C SER A 28 6.75 -2.21 1.81
N ILE A 29 6.51 -3.50 2.11
CA ILE A 29 7.15 -4.62 1.40
C ILE A 29 6.81 -4.58 -0.09
N VAL A 30 5.56 -4.34 -0.46
CA VAL A 30 5.14 -4.28 -1.86
C VAL A 30 5.80 -3.13 -2.60
N LYS A 31 5.84 -1.93 -2.02
CA LYS A 31 6.51 -0.77 -2.62
C LYS A 31 7.99 -1.04 -2.83
N LEU A 32 8.66 -1.56 -1.81
CA LEU A 32 10.08 -1.92 -1.90
C LEU A 32 10.32 -2.99 -2.97
N TYR A 33 9.43 -3.97 -3.10
CA TYR A 33 9.48 -4.99 -4.14
C TYR A 33 9.33 -4.41 -5.55
N ASP A 34 8.35 -3.52 -5.76
CA ASP A 34 8.09 -2.88 -7.05
C ASP A 34 9.26 -1.98 -7.51
N GLU A 35 10.03 -1.46 -6.54
CA GLU A 35 11.22 -0.61 -6.77
C GLU A 35 12.54 -1.40 -6.85
N MET A 36 12.52 -2.72 -6.68
CA MET A 36 13.75 -3.52 -6.71
C MET A 36 14.37 -3.55 -8.12
N PRO A 37 15.70 -3.37 -8.25
CA PRO A 37 16.38 -3.36 -9.53
C PRO A 37 16.38 -4.75 -10.18
N GLU A 38 16.38 -4.83 -11.51
CA GLU A 38 16.56 -6.12 -12.17
C GLU A 38 17.89 -6.77 -11.74
N PRO A 39 17.93 -8.09 -11.48
CA PRO A 39 19.13 -8.75 -10.99
C PRO A 39 20.39 -8.52 -11.83
N ASN A 40 20.26 -8.36 -13.14
CA ASN A 40 21.42 -8.13 -14.02
C ASN A 40 22.06 -6.77 -13.79
N ASN A 41 21.30 -5.76 -13.36
CA ASN A 41 21.84 -4.43 -13.06
C ASN A 41 22.88 -4.48 -11.92
N LEU A 42 22.81 -5.49 -11.04
CA LEU A 42 23.78 -5.66 -9.95
C LEU A 42 25.15 -6.05 -10.47
N ILE A 43 25.21 -6.75 -11.61
CA ILE A 43 26.48 -7.17 -12.21
C ILE A 43 27.20 -5.93 -12.74
N ASP A 44 26.49 -5.10 -13.51
CA ASP A 44 27.03 -3.86 -14.07
C ASP A 44 27.56 -2.92 -12.97
N GLU A 45 26.78 -2.71 -11.90
CA GLU A 45 27.24 -1.89 -10.77
C GLU A 45 28.43 -2.51 -10.03
N ALA A 46 28.45 -3.84 -9.88
CA ALA A 46 29.56 -4.51 -9.23
C ALA A 46 30.87 -4.35 -10.02
N GLU A 47 30.82 -4.40 -11.35
CA GLU A 47 31.98 -4.14 -12.21
C GLU A 47 32.49 -2.70 -12.05
N GLU A 48 31.60 -1.71 -12.06
CA GLU A 48 31.95 -0.30 -11.86
C GLU A 48 32.55 -0.04 -10.47
N MET A 49 31.96 -0.63 -9.44
CA MET A 49 32.47 -0.53 -8.08
C MET A 49 33.83 -1.24 -7.92
N ALA A 50 34.02 -2.41 -8.52
CA ALA A 50 35.28 -3.14 -8.47
C ALA A 50 36.45 -2.36 -9.09
N ALA A 51 36.19 -1.64 -10.18
CA ALA A 51 37.19 -0.78 -10.83
C ALA A 51 37.61 0.41 -9.96
N SER A 52 36.72 0.85 -9.07
CA SER A 52 36.93 2.02 -8.20
C SER A 52 37.51 1.65 -6.83
N ASP A 53 36.87 0.71 -6.15
CA ASP A 53 37.20 0.25 -4.79
C ASP A 53 36.62 -1.16 -4.54
N ILE A 54 37.46 -2.18 -4.77
CA ILE A 54 37.09 -3.59 -4.61
C ILE A 54 36.78 -3.95 -3.14
N ASP A 55 37.38 -3.27 -2.16
CA ASP A 55 37.15 -3.54 -0.74
C ASP A 55 35.80 -2.96 -0.29
N ALA A 56 35.42 -1.78 -0.80
CA ALA A 56 34.09 -1.23 -0.60
C ALA A 56 33.01 -2.11 -1.23
N LEU A 57 33.24 -2.61 -2.45
CA LEU A 57 32.34 -3.57 -3.09
C LEU A 57 32.17 -4.83 -2.23
N GLU A 58 33.28 -5.45 -1.80
CA GLU A 58 33.24 -6.67 -0.98
C GLU A 58 32.37 -6.47 0.27
N LYS A 59 32.56 -5.36 0.99
CA LYS A 59 31.78 -5.04 2.18
C LYS A 59 30.28 -4.90 1.89
N SER A 60 29.92 -4.25 0.78
CA SER A 60 28.52 -4.07 0.38
C SER A 60 27.87 -5.39 -0.04
N VAL A 61 28.61 -6.24 -0.76
CA VAL A 61 28.12 -7.53 -1.25
C VAL A 61 28.00 -8.56 -0.12
N ILE A 62 28.90 -8.54 0.87
CA ILE A 62 28.75 -9.34 2.10
C ILE A 62 27.41 -9.03 2.76
N LYS A 63 27.10 -7.75 2.97
CA LYS A 63 25.81 -7.34 3.57
C LYS A 63 24.62 -7.73 2.71
N LEU A 64 24.72 -7.58 1.39
CA LEU A 64 23.66 -8.00 0.46
C LEU A 64 23.36 -9.49 0.62
N LYS A 65 24.40 -10.33 0.68
CA LYS A 65 24.27 -11.77 0.90
C LYS A 65 23.65 -12.08 2.26
N GLU A 66 24.16 -11.46 3.33
CA GLU A 66 23.67 -11.67 4.70
C GLU A 66 22.19 -11.31 4.85
N GLU A 67 21.77 -10.14 4.37
CA GLU A 67 20.38 -9.70 4.47
C GLU A 67 19.44 -10.50 3.56
N SER A 68 19.92 -10.95 2.40
CA SER A 68 19.16 -11.87 1.54
C SER A 68 18.99 -13.24 2.18
N GLU A 69 20.04 -13.78 2.80
CA GLU A 69 19.98 -15.05 3.54
C GLU A 69 19.04 -14.96 4.74
N ARG A 70 19.12 -13.86 5.50
CA ARG A 70 18.22 -13.56 6.61
C ARG A 70 16.75 -13.55 6.17
N PHE A 71 16.45 -12.86 5.07
CA PHE A 71 15.11 -12.85 4.50
C PHE A 71 14.64 -14.26 4.15
N LEU A 72 15.44 -15.02 3.39
CA LEU A 72 15.07 -16.34 2.92
C LEU A 72 14.87 -17.35 4.06
N CYS A 73 15.67 -17.23 5.13
CA CYS A 73 15.61 -18.13 6.28
C CYS A 73 14.52 -17.76 7.29
N VAL A 74 14.24 -16.47 7.49
CA VAL A 74 13.33 -15.99 8.54
C VAL A 74 12.10 -15.32 7.95
N GLY A 75 12.29 -14.29 7.14
CA GLY A 75 11.19 -13.50 6.58
C GLY A 75 10.27 -14.29 5.65
N MET A 76 10.83 -15.08 4.75
CA MET A 76 10.06 -15.83 3.75
C MET A 76 9.13 -16.88 4.37
N PRO A 77 9.56 -17.72 5.34
CA PRO A 77 8.64 -18.57 6.10
C PRO A 77 7.48 -17.80 6.73
N MET A 78 7.74 -16.65 7.35
CA MET A 78 6.70 -15.82 7.95
C MET A 78 5.73 -15.27 6.90
N LEU A 79 6.23 -14.80 5.76
CA LEU A 79 5.39 -14.27 4.68
C LEU A 79 4.48 -15.33 4.04
N LYS A 80 4.86 -16.61 4.06
CA LYS A 80 4.01 -17.70 3.55
C LYS A 80 2.75 -17.91 4.39
N GLU A 81 2.78 -17.52 5.66
CA GLU A 81 1.64 -17.63 6.57
C GLU A 81 0.72 -16.39 6.51
N VAL A 82 1.16 -15.32 5.83
CA VAL A 82 0.41 -14.06 5.73
C VAL A 82 -0.66 -14.14 4.64
N ASP A 83 -1.92 -13.93 5.03
CA ASP A 83 -3.01 -13.69 4.09
C ASP A 83 -3.07 -12.21 3.67
N PHE A 84 -2.25 -11.86 2.67
CA PHE A 84 -2.21 -10.51 2.11
C PHE A 84 -3.56 -10.04 1.55
N LYS A 85 -4.39 -10.96 1.04
CA LYS A 85 -5.73 -10.61 0.54
C LYS A 85 -6.63 -10.21 1.69
N ALA A 86 -6.63 -10.96 2.78
CA ALA A 86 -7.39 -10.61 3.97
C ALA A 86 -6.94 -9.27 4.58
N ILE A 87 -5.63 -9.01 4.65
CA ILE A 87 -5.09 -7.72 5.11
C ILE A 87 -5.61 -6.57 4.25
N ALA A 88 -5.48 -6.67 2.92
CA ALA A 88 -5.94 -5.65 1.99
C ALA A 88 -7.46 -5.41 2.06
N GLN A 89 -8.24 -6.49 2.15
CA GLN A 89 -9.70 -6.41 2.25
C GLN A 89 -10.15 -5.79 3.58
N ASN A 90 -9.52 -6.16 4.70
CA ASN A 90 -9.86 -5.62 6.01
C ASN A 90 -9.56 -4.12 6.10
N TYR A 91 -8.47 -3.69 5.48
CA TYR A 91 -8.12 -2.27 5.38
C TYR A 91 -9.21 -1.48 4.65
N SER A 92 -9.52 -1.81 3.39
CA SER A 92 -10.52 -1.05 2.61
C SER A 92 -11.94 -1.17 3.17
N ARG A 93 -12.27 -2.30 3.82
CA ARG A 93 -13.57 -2.52 4.46
C ARG A 93 -13.85 -1.53 5.59
N THR A 94 -12.83 -1.05 6.29
CA THR A 94 -12.99 -0.05 7.35
C THR A 94 -13.55 1.26 6.79
N PHE A 95 -13.05 1.68 5.63
CA PHE A 95 -13.53 2.89 4.94
C PHE A 95 -14.90 2.66 4.30
N TYR A 96 -15.10 1.51 3.66
CA TYR A 96 -16.41 1.12 3.13
C TYR A 96 -17.50 1.18 4.20
N ASN A 97 -17.24 0.66 5.40
CA ASN A 97 -18.22 0.65 6.48
C ASN A 97 -18.61 2.08 6.92
N LYS A 98 -17.65 3.02 6.94
CA LYS A 98 -17.91 4.44 7.27
C LYS A 98 -18.76 5.10 6.19
N PHE A 99 -18.35 4.96 4.92
CA PHE A 99 -19.09 5.47 3.76
C PHE A 99 -20.52 4.92 3.73
N HIS A 100 -20.67 3.59 3.80
CA HIS A 100 -21.96 2.90 3.72
C HIS A 100 -22.90 3.29 4.85
N LYS A 101 -22.36 3.51 6.06
CA LYS A 101 -23.15 4.01 7.18
C LYS A 101 -23.68 5.41 6.89
N ALA A 102 -22.82 6.33 6.44
CA ALA A 102 -23.23 7.70 6.13
C ALA A 102 -24.23 7.75 4.96
N GLU A 103 -24.05 6.93 3.93
CA GLU A 103 -24.98 6.80 2.81
C GLU A 103 -26.37 6.31 3.25
N LYS A 104 -26.42 5.32 4.15
CA LYS A 104 -27.69 4.86 4.73
C LYS A 104 -28.39 5.95 5.54
N GLU A 105 -27.64 6.70 6.34
CA GLU A 105 -28.18 7.80 7.15
C GLU A 105 -28.69 8.96 6.28
N LEU A 106 -28.01 9.25 5.16
CA LEU A 106 -28.41 10.29 4.20
C LEU A 106 -29.81 10.06 3.63
N THR A 107 -30.22 8.80 3.45
CA THR A 107 -31.53 8.42 2.92
C THR A 107 -32.69 9.03 3.72
N ALA A 108 -32.55 9.19 5.04
CA ALA A 108 -33.59 9.82 5.87
C ALA A 108 -33.79 11.30 5.52
N TYR A 109 -32.70 12.04 5.32
CA TYR A 109 -32.73 13.47 4.99
C TYR A 109 -33.22 13.71 3.57
N TRP A 110 -32.86 12.82 2.64
CA TRP A 110 -33.40 12.84 1.28
C TRP A 110 -34.93 12.70 1.30
N ARG A 111 -35.46 11.74 2.08
CA ARG A 111 -36.91 11.54 2.22
C ARG A 111 -37.62 12.75 2.82
N GLU A 112 -37.06 13.35 3.86
CA GLU A 112 -37.63 14.53 4.51
C GLU A 112 -37.67 15.74 3.54
N TYR A 113 -36.57 15.99 2.83
CA TYR A 113 -36.53 17.01 1.78
C TYR A 113 -37.59 16.75 0.71
N CYS A 114 -37.66 15.54 0.15
CA CYS A 114 -38.67 15.18 -0.84
C CYS A 114 -40.10 15.34 -0.32
N GLN A 115 -40.35 15.03 0.96
CA GLN A 115 -41.68 15.17 1.55
C GLN A 115 -42.14 16.63 1.55
N PHE A 116 -41.28 17.56 1.96
CA PHE A 116 -41.62 18.99 1.92
C PHE A 116 -41.73 19.50 0.49
N ASN A 117 -40.79 19.13 -0.38
CA ASN A 117 -40.80 19.54 -1.78
C ASN A 117 -42.09 19.10 -2.49
N ASN A 118 -42.49 17.84 -2.33
CA ASN A 118 -43.70 17.31 -2.93
C ASN A 118 -44.98 17.94 -2.34
N ARG A 119 -44.95 18.39 -1.07
CA ARG A 119 -46.10 19.08 -0.45
C ARG A 119 -46.32 20.46 -1.07
N LEU A 120 -45.25 21.18 -1.40
CA LEU A 120 -45.33 22.52 -2.00
C LEU A 120 -46.11 22.52 -3.31
N ASP A 121 -46.01 21.45 -4.10
CA ASP A 121 -46.73 21.30 -5.38
C ASP A 121 -48.26 21.34 -5.25
N TYR A 122 -48.81 21.15 -4.04
CA TYR A 122 -50.25 21.12 -3.77
C TYR A 122 -50.77 22.36 -3.02
N LEU A 123 -49.90 23.31 -2.67
CA LEU A 123 -50.27 24.50 -1.89
C LEU A 123 -50.37 25.73 -2.78
N ASP A 124 -51.28 26.64 -2.44
CA ASP A 124 -51.36 27.95 -3.09
C ASP A 124 -50.17 28.82 -2.67
N PHE A 125 -49.51 29.46 -3.64
CA PHE A 125 -48.23 30.15 -3.45
C PHE A 125 -48.29 31.27 -2.41
N ASP A 126 -49.41 31.99 -2.35
CA ASP A 126 -49.60 33.11 -1.41
C ASP A 126 -50.13 32.66 -0.04
N SER A 127 -50.37 31.35 0.14
CA SER A 127 -50.85 30.83 1.41
C SER A 127 -49.75 30.87 2.47
N ARG A 128 -50.15 31.16 3.71
CA ARG A 128 -49.24 31.09 4.87
C ARG A 128 -48.60 29.71 5.02
N GLU A 129 -49.36 28.65 4.71
CA GLU A 129 -48.90 27.27 4.77
C GLU A 129 -47.79 26.98 3.75
N TYR A 130 -47.90 27.54 2.53
CA TYR A 130 -46.84 27.45 1.52
C TYR A 130 -45.56 28.09 2.05
N ILE A 131 -45.62 29.33 2.53
CA ILE A 131 -44.45 30.08 3.03
C ILE A 131 -43.76 29.36 4.20
N GLU A 132 -44.53 28.76 5.11
CA GLU A 132 -43.98 27.99 6.23
C GLU A 132 -43.36 26.66 5.76
N THR A 133 -44.01 25.96 4.82
CA THR A 133 -43.50 24.70 4.23
C THR A 133 -42.24 24.93 3.41
N GLU A 134 -42.15 26.04 2.68
CA GLU A 134 -40.98 26.42 1.87
C GLU A 134 -39.73 26.59 2.74
N LYS A 135 -39.87 27.27 3.88
CA LYS A 135 -38.78 27.42 4.86
C LYS A 135 -38.30 26.08 5.42
N LEU A 136 -39.22 25.14 5.68
CA LEU A 136 -38.87 23.80 6.13
C LEU A 136 -38.20 22.99 5.02
N CYS A 137 -38.67 23.12 3.78
CA CYS A 137 -38.09 22.48 2.60
C CYS A 137 -36.63 22.93 2.40
N GLU A 138 -36.37 24.24 2.39
CA GLU A 138 -35.02 24.78 2.22
C GLU A 138 -34.09 24.38 3.36
N LYS A 139 -34.60 24.33 4.60
CA LYS A 139 -33.82 23.82 5.73
C LYS A 139 -33.48 22.34 5.57
N ALA A 140 -34.45 21.50 5.18
CA ALA A 140 -34.25 20.07 4.96
C ALA A 140 -33.27 19.82 3.80
N LYS A 141 -33.37 20.61 2.73
CA LYS A 141 -32.44 20.58 1.60
C LYS A 141 -31.01 20.94 2.01
N ALA A 142 -30.82 22.05 2.73
CA ALA A 142 -29.50 22.45 3.21
C ALA A 142 -28.85 21.38 4.11
N GLU A 143 -29.64 20.78 4.99
CA GLU A 143 -29.21 19.71 5.89
C GLU A 143 -28.88 18.40 5.13
N HIS A 144 -29.65 18.08 4.09
CA HIS A 144 -29.34 16.98 3.16
C HIS A 144 -28.04 17.24 2.39
N ASP A 145 -27.88 18.44 1.82
CA ASP A 145 -26.74 18.80 0.97
C ASP A 145 -25.42 18.80 1.76
N GLU A 146 -25.46 19.27 3.01
CA GLU A 146 -24.31 19.20 3.93
C GLU A 146 -23.88 17.76 4.17
N ARG A 147 -24.82 16.86 4.48
CA ARG A 147 -24.51 15.42 4.67
C ARG A 147 -24.09 14.74 3.38
N GLN A 148 -24.68 15.13 2.25
CA GLN A 148 -24.30 14.63 0.94
C GLN A 148 -22.84 14.98 0.62
N ARG A 149 -22.34 16.15 1.06
CA ARG A 149 -20.92 16.50 0.96
C ARG A 149 -20.05 15.53 1.77
N VAL A 150 -20.41 15.28 3.03
CA VAL A 150 -19.70 14.32 3.89
C VAL A 150 -19.68 12.91 3.28
N VAL A 151 -20.80 12.45 2.71
CA VAL A 151 -20.86 11.14 2.02
C VAL A 151 -19.89 11.08 0.83
N ARG A 152 -19.78 12.16 0.04
CA ARG A 152 -18.84 12.22 -1.08
C ARG A 152 -17.39 12.20 -0.62
N GLU A 153 -17.07 12.90 0.47
CA GLU A 153 -15.73 12.87 1.07
C GLU A 153 -15.36 11.45 1.55
N LEU A 154 -16.27 10.79 2.27
CA LEU A 154 -16.07 9.40 2.73
C LEU A 154 -15.95 8.41 1.58
N TYR A 155 -16.70 8.61 0.49
CA TYR A 155 -16.56 7.79 -0.71
C TYR A 155 -15.17 7.97 -1.36
N ALA A 156 -14.68 9.20 -1.45
CA ALA A 156 -13.34 9.47 -1.97
C ALA A 156 -12.24 8.82 -1.11
N GLU A 157 -12.36 8.87 0.22
CA GLU A 157 -11.47 8.14 1.13
C GLU A 157 -11.51 6.63 0.89
N TYR A 158 -12.71 6.05 0.77
CA TYR A 158 -12.87 4.64 0.45
C TYR A 158 -12.25 4.26 -0.90
N GLU A 159 -12.45 5.08 -1.93
CA GLU A 159 -11.88 4.86 -3.26
C GLU A 159 -10.34 4.88 -3.20
N GLN A 160 -9.75 5.83 -2.49
CA GLN A 160 -8.31 5.89 -2.29
C GLN A 160 -7.79 4.69 -1.52
N ALA A 161 -8.44 4.31 -0.41
CA ALA A 161 -8.07 3.14 0.37
C ALA A 161 -8.16 1.83 -0.45
N ASN A 162 -9.09 1.76 -1.41
CA ASN A 162 -9.24 0.63 -2.31
C ASN A 162 -8.14 0.59 -3.39
N LYS A 163 -7.68 1.76 -3.87
CA LYS A 163 -6.51 1.87 -4.75
C LYS A 163 -5.25 1.41 -4.02
N ASP A 164 -5.03 1.91 -2.81
CA ASP A 164 -3.85 1.58 -2.00
C ASP A 164 -3.82 0.08 -1.64
N SER A 165 -4.98 -0.50 -1.31
CA SER A 165 -5.06 -1.93 -0.96
C SER A 165 -4.87 -2.87 -2.15
N SER A 166 -5.07 -2.38 -3.39
CA SER A 166 -4.97 -3.21 -4.58
C SER A 166 -3.56 -3.81 -4.78
N HIS A 167 -2.52 -3.06 -4.41
CA HIS A 167 -1.13 -3.50 -4.47
C HIS A 167 -0.89 -4.67 -3.51
N VAL A 168 -1.32 -4.52 -2.26
CA VAL A 168 -1.23 -5.56 -1.23
C VAL A 168 -2.07 -6.78 -1.59
N PHE A 169 -3.26 -6.59 -2.14
CA PHE A 169 -4.16 -7.68 -2.53
C PHE A 169 -3.56 -8.60 -3.60
N ARG A 170 -2.80 -8.02 -4.54
CA ARG A 170 -2.21 -8.73 -5.68
C ARG A 170 -0.82 -9.29 -5.39
N PHE A 171 -0.21 -8.88 -4.29
CA PHE A 171 1.14 -9.29 -3.93
C PHE A 171 1.25 -10.79 -3.71
N ARG A 172 2.36 -11.37 -4.16
CA ARG A 172 2.71 -12.77 -3.91
C ARG A 172 4.14 -12.87 -3.39
N ALA A 173 4.27 -13.35 -2.15
CA ALA A 173 5.56 -13.51 -1.48
C ALA A 173 6.54 -14.40 -2.27
N ASP A 174 6.05 -15.40 -3.01
CA ASP A 174 6.91 -16.31 -3.78
C ASP A 174 7.75 -15.60 -4.84
N PHE A 175 7.21 -14.54 -5.46
CA PHE A 175 7.96 -13.76 -6.45
C PHE A 175 9.05 -12.93 -5.80
N LEU A 176 8.76 -12.30 -4.67
CA LEU A 176 9.77 -11.61 -3.86
C LEU A 176 10.88 -12.56 -3.43
N GLY A 177 10.52 -13.75 -2.93
CA GLY A 177 11.49 -14.78 -2.55
C GLY A 177 12.38 -15.23 -3.71
N THR A 178 11.82 -15.34 -4.92
CA THR A 178 12.57 -15.69 -6.13
C THR A 178 13.60 -14.62 -6.48
N VAL A 179 13.20 -13.35 -6.45
CA VAL A 179 14.08 -12.21 -6.73
C VAL A 179 15.21 -12.11 -5.69
N ILE A 180 14.88 -12.24 -4.40
CA ILE A 180 15.89 -12.18 -3.32
C ILE A 180 16.85 -13.38 -3.38
N SER A 181 16.36 -14.57 -3.73
CA SER A 181 17.24 -15.71 -4.00
C SER A 181 18.25 -15.40 -5.10
N ARG A 182 17.81 -14.71 -6.16
CA ARG A 182 18.71 -14.33 -7.25
C ARG A 182 19.77 -13.32 -6.81
N TYR A 183 19.41 -12.34 -5.98
CA TYR A 183 20.40 -11.40 -5.40
C TYR A 183 21.44 -12.11 -4.54
N LYS A 184 21.01 -13.08 -3.72
CA LYS A 184 21.93 -13.91 -2.93
C LYS A 184 22.92 -14.66 -3.82
N ASP A 185 22.44 -15.29 -4.90
CA ASP A 185 23.28 -16.06 -5.82
C ASP A 185 24.30 -15.15 -6.52
N ILE A 186 23.87 -13.98 -6.99
CA ILE A 186 24.74 -12.97 -7.60
C ILE A 186 25.78 -12.48 -6.58
N ALA A 187 25.36 -12.14 -5.36
CA ALA A 187 26.28 -11.71 -4.32
C ALA A 187 27.33 -12.78 -4.00
N THR A 188 26.92 -14.05 -3.99
CA THR A 188 27.84 -15.19 -3.78
C THR A 188 28.85 -15.34 -4.93
N ALA A 189 28.41 -15.15 -6.18
CA ALA A 189 29.28 -15.16 -7.35
C ALA A 189 30.30 -14.01 -7.30
N ILE A 190 29.86 -12.78 -7.02
CA ILE A 190 30.74 -11.61 -6.91
C ILE A 190 31.80 -11.82 -5.82
N LEU A 191 31.43 -12.35 -4.65
CA LEU A 191 32.40 -12.63 -3.58
C LEU A 191 33.43 -13.68 -3.98
N ALA A 192 33.02 -14.71 -4.74
CA ALA A 192 33.96 -15.69 -5.26
C ALA A 192 34.94 -15.06 -6.26
N ASP A 193 34.48 -14.14 -7.10
CA ASP A 193 35.30 -13.43 -8.07
C ASP A 193 36.30 -12.49 -7.39
N ILE A 194 35.86 -11.70 -6.41
CA ILE A 194 36.73 -10.85 -5.59
C ILE A 194 37.83 -11.68 -4.93
N LYS A 195 37.48 -12.83 -4.36
CA LYS A 195 38.45 -13.74 -3.76
C LYS A 195 39.50 -14.21 -4.78
N ARG A 196 39.08 -14.62 -5.98
CA ARG A 196 40.01 -15.03 -7.06
C ARG A 196 40.94 -13.89 -7.47
N ILE A 197 40.42 -12.68 -7.61
CA ILE A 197 41.21 -11.49 -7.95
C ILE A 197 42.27 -11.21 -6.87
N LYS A 198 41.87 -11.26 -5.59
CA LYS A 198 42.79 -11.03 -4.46
C LYS A 198 43.86 -12.12 -4.31
N GLU A 199 43.54 -13.36 -4.67
CA GLU A 199 44.46 -14.50 -4.63
C GLU A 199 45.39 -14.58 -5.86
N GLY A 200 45.29 -13.64 -6.81
CA GLY A 200 46.15 -13.57 -7.99
C GLY A 200 45.75 -14.50 -9.13
N GLY A 201 44.50 -14.99 -9.15
CA GLY A 201 43.97 -15.77 -10.26
C GLY A 201 43.58 -14.85 -11.42
N SER A 202 44.31 -14.94 -12.53
CA SER A 202 43.91 -14.37 -13.83
C SER A 202 42.89 -15.25 -14.53
#